data_AF-A0A832U5W5-F1
#
_entry.id   AF-A0A832U5W5-F1
#
_cell.length_a   1.000
_cell.length_b   1.000
_cell.length_c   1.000
_cell.angle_alpha   90.00
_cell.angle_beta   90.00
_cell.angle_gamma   90.00
#
_symmetry.space_group_name_H-M   'P 1'
#
loop_
_entity.id
_entity.type
_entity.pdbx_description
1 polymer ?
#
loop_
_entity_poly.entity_id
_entity_poly.type
_entity_poly.pdbx_seq_one_letter_code
_entity_poly.pdbx_strand_id
1 'polypeptide(L)'
;MIRIKSPSEFKSTQIPANPGVYIFKDENQEILYIGKATNLRQRVRSYFSKAYKPPKTQKLVSRIRSIDWIVVNNEVEALLLENKLVKQHTPKY
;
A
#
# COMPACT_ATOMS: atom_id res chain seq x y z
N MET A 1 0.51 3.35 10.48
CA MET A 1 1.77 3.61 9.76
C MET A 1 2.83 2.60 10.16
N ILE A 2 3.53 2.02 9.17
CA ILE A 2 4.77 1.24 9.35
C ILE A 2 5.86 1.97 8.56
N ARG A 3 7.02 2.20 9.20
CA ARG A 3 8.21 2.70 8.51
C ARG A 3 9.22 1.56 8.35
N ILE A 4 9.84 1.49 7.17
CA ILE A 4 10.84 0.47 6.83
C ILE A 4 12.07 1.15 6.25
N LYS A 5 13.28 0.70 6.64
CA LYS A 5 14.53 1.18 6.03
C LYS A 5 14.74 0.57 4.66
N SER A 6 14.32 -0.68 4.49
CA SER A 6 14.41 -1.43 3.24
C SER A 6 13.17 -2.31 3.03
N PRO A 7 12.79 -2.63 1.78
CA PRO A 7 11.67 -3.54 1.50
C PRO A 7 11.85 -4.94 2.12
N SER A 8 13.09 -5.41 2.30
CA SER A 8 13.42 -6.69 2.92
C SER A 8 13.09 -6.77 4.42
N GLU A 9 13.01 -5.62 5.11
CA GLU A 9 12.67 -5.56 6.54
C GLU A 9 11.16 -5.58 6.80
N PHE A 10 10.34 -5.54 5.75
CA PHE A 10 8.89 -5.44 5.89
C PHE A 10 8.30 -6.65 6.63
N LYS A 11 7.50 -6.36 7.67
CA LYS A 11 6.69 -7.34 8.41
C LYS A 11 5.22 -6.95 8.37
N SER A 12 4.37 -7.86 7.91
CA SER A 12 2.93 -7.60 7.73
C SER A 12 2.09 -7.69 9.01
N THR A 13 2.67 -8.09 10.15
CA THR A 13 1.94 -8.42 11.39
C THR A 13 1.14 -7.24 11.96
N GLN A 14 1.63 -6.02 11.76
CA GLN A 14 0.99 -4.79 12.24
C GLN A 14 -0.16 -4.31 11.34
N ILE A 15 -0.33 -4.88 10.15
CA ILE A 15 -1.40 -4.49 9.22
C ILE A 15 -2.66 -5.28 9.56
N PRO A 16 -3.85 -4.65 9.65
CA PRO A 16 -5.11 -5.34 9.90
C PRO A 16 -5.51 -6.24 8.73
N ALA A 17 -6.30 -7.27 9.00
CA ALA A 17 -6.84 -8.19 7.99
C ALA A 17 -8.24 -7.76 7.49
N ASN A 18 -8.53 -6.46 7.56
CA ASN A 18 -9.82 -5.86 7.22
C ASN A 18 -9.80 -5.26 5.80
N PRO A 19 -10.97 -4.95 5.22
CA PRO A 19 -11.08 -4.12 4.03
C PRO A 19 -10.53 -2.71 4.29
N GLY A 20 -10.01 -2.08 3.23
CA GLY A 20 -9.50 -0.72 3.33
C GLY A 20 -8.65 -0.28 2.17
N VAL A 21 -8.04 0.89 2.34
CA VAL A 21 -7.10 1.51 1.41
C VAL A 21 -5.71 1.48 2.02
N TYR A 22 -4.70 1.09 1.25
CA TYR A 22 -3.29 1.18 1.62
C TYR A 22 -2.60 2.26 0.79
N ILE A 23 -1.60 2.90 1.41
CA ILE A 23 -0.86 4.01 0.83
C ILE A 23 0.63 3.71 0.99
N PHE A 24 1.37 3.75 -0.11
CA PHE A 24 2.82 3.61 -0.10
C PHE A 24 3.48 4.96 -0.31
N LYS A 25 4.50 5.25 0.48
CA LYS A 25 5.27 6.50 0.40
C LYS A 25 6.76 6.23 0.34
N ASP A 26 7.51 7.16 -0.24
CA ASP A 26 8.97 7.11 -0.25
C ASP A 26 9.61 7.74 1.00
N GLU A 27 10.93 7.91 0.97
CA GLU A 27 11.73 8.48 2.04
C GLU A 27 11.32 9.91 2.41
N ASN A 28 10.83 10.68 1.44
CA ASN A 28 10.39 12.06 1.62
C ASN A 28 8.91 12.17 2.02
N GLN A 29 8.26 11.04 2.34
CA GLN A 29 6.82 10.94 2.61
C GLN A 29 5.93 11.27 1.40
N GLU A 30 6.48 11.32 0.18
CA GLU A 30 5.67 11.50 -1.03
C GLU A 30 4.85 10.24 -1.32
N ILE A 31 3.56 10.42 -1.66
CA ILE A 31 2.67 9.30 -1.97
C ILE A 31 3.06 8.72 -3.34
N LEU A 32 3.57 7.49 -3.32
CA LEU A 32 3.94 6.76 -4.52
C LEU A 32 2.74 6.05 -5.14
N TYR A 33 1.90 5.44 -4.31
CA TYR A 33 0.84 4.55 -4.75
C TYR A 33 -0.29 4.49 -3.71
N ILE A 34 -1.52 4.38 -4.20
CA ILE A 34 -2.73 4.18 -3.39
C ILE A 34 -3.49 3.02 -4.00
N GLY A 35 -3.97 2.09 -3.18
CA GLY A 35 -4.81 1.01 -3.67
C GLY A 35 -5.76 0.47 -2.60
N LYS A 36 -6.81 -0.23 -3.04
CA LYS A 36 -7.79 -0.88 -2.14
C LYS A 36 -7.52 -2.37 -1.93
N ALA A 37 -8.04 -2.91 -0.85
CA ALA A 37 -8.03 -4.34 -0.55
C ALA A 37 -9.27 -4.75 0.25
N THR A 38 -9.76 -5.98 0.05
CA THR A 38 -10.69 -6.65 0.97
C THR A 38 -9.97 -7.21 2.20
N ASN A 39 -8.66 -7.46 2.08
CA ASN A 39 -7.76 -7.83 3.18
C ASN A 39 -6.44 -7.07 3.04
N LEU A 40 -6.28 -5.99 3.82
CA LEU A 40 -5.10 -5.12 3.77
C LEU A 40 -3.80 -5.90 4.01
N ARG A 41 -3.74 -6.74 5.05
CA ARG A 41 -2.55 -7.53 5.39
C ARG A 41 -2.09 -8.41 4.22
N GLN A 42 -2.99 -9.19 3.64
CA GLN A 42 -2.67 -10.09 2.53
C GLN A 42 -2.24 -9.30 1.29
N ARG A 43 -2.98 -8.23 0.96
CA ARG A 43 -2.69 -7.42 -0.22
C ARG A 43 -1.33 -6.74 -0.11
N VAL A 44 -1.05 -6.05 0.98
CA VAL A 44 0.25 -5.38 1.18
C VAL A 44 1.38 -6.42 1.20
N ARG A 45 1.21 -7.55 1.89
CA ARG A 45 2.23 -8.63 1.92
C ARG A 45 2.61 -9.13 0.54
N SER A 46 1.67 -9.17 -0.41
CA SER A 46 1.95 -9.64 -1.78
C SER A 46 3.02 -8.80 -2.50
N TYR A 47 3.11 -7.49 -2.24
CA TYR A 47 4.12 -6.59 -2.80
C TYR A 47 5.54 -6.88 -2.30
N PHE A 48 5.68 -7.48 -1.11
CA PHE A 48 6.99 -7.80 -0.51
C PHE A 48 7.31 -9.30 -0.59
N SER A 49 6.47 -10.09 -1.25
CA SER A 49 6.74 -11.52 -1.48
C SER A 49 7.92 -11.74 -2.43
N LYS A 50 8.50 -12.95 -2.47
CA LYS A 50 9.51 -13.34 -3.46
C LYS A 50 8.93 -13.73 -4.83
N ALA A 51 7.62 -13.70 -5.01
CA ALA A 51 6.97 -14.03 -6.28
C ALA A 51 7.38 -13.05 -7.39
N TYR A 52 7.37 -13.52 -8.64
CA TYR A 52 7.62 -12.69 -9.82
C TYR A 52 6.69 -11.48 -9.86
N LYS A 53 7.23 -10.33 -10.23
CA LYS A 53 6.50 -9.05 -10.31
C LYS A 53 6.85 -8.34 -11.61
N PRO A 54 5.90 -7.63 -12.23
CA PRO A 54 6.20 -6.76 -13.36
C PRO A 54 7.26 -5.70 -12.99
N PRO A 55 8.10 -5.24 -13.93
CA PRO A 55 9.15 -4.26 -13.67
C PRO A 55 8.67 -2.97 -12.97
N LYS A 56 7.48 -2.48 -13.33
CA LYS A 56 6.87 -1.29 -12.69
C LYS A 56 6.63 -1.52 -11.19
N THR A 57 6.11 -2.68 -10.81
CA THR A 57 5.86 -3.05 -9.42
C THR A 57 7.16 -3.22 -8.64
N GLN A 58 8.20 -3.81 -9.25
CA GLN A 58 9.51 -3.92 -8.61
C GLN A 58 10.11 -2.54 -8.29
N LYS A 59 10.02 -1.60 -9.24
CA LYS A 59 10.48 -0.22 -9.06
C LYS A 59 9.67 0.56 -8.01
N LEU A 60 8.36 0.31 -7.94
CA LEU A 60 7.53 0.85 -6.87
C LEU A 60 8.04 0.34 -5.52
N VAL A 61 8.15 -0.99 -5.37
CA VAL A 61 8.52 -1.64 -4.09
C VAL A 61 9.89 -1.19 -3.59
N SER A 62 10.88 -1.03 -4.48
CA SER A 62 12.22 -0.58 -4.08
C SER A 62 12.25 0.82 -3.46
N ARG A 63 11.27 1.68 -3.79
CA ARG A 63 11.14 3.04 -3.27
C ARG A 63 10.32 3.16 -1.98
N ILE A 64 9.58 2.13 -1.58
CA ILE A 64 8.71 2.20 -0.40
C ILE A 64 9.56 2.35 0.86
N ARG A 65 9.22 3.35 1.68
CA ARG A 65 9.78 3.58 3.03
C ARG A 65 8.72 3.75 4.10
N SER A 66 7.49 4.07 3.72
CA SER A 66 6.36 4.13 4.64
C SER A 66 5.12 3.46 4.03
N ILE A 67 4.36 2.79 4.89
CA ILE A 67 3.12 2.10 4.56
C ILE A 67 2.05 2.57 5.53
N ASP A 68 1.00 3.18 4.97
CA ASP A 68 -0.19 3.61 5.69
C ASP A 68 -1.42 2.83 5.22
N TRP A 69 -2.47 2.87 6.04
CA TRP A 69 -3.75 2.29 5.69
C TRP A 69 -4.90 2.99 6.40
N ILE A 70 -6.08 2.87 5.80
CA ILE A 70 -7.36 3.29 6.36
C ILE A 70 -8.28 2.08 6.27
N VAL A 71 -8.77 1.62 7.43
CA VAL A 71 -9.74 0.51 7.52
C VAL A 71 -11.14 1.05 7.24
N VAL A 72 -11.94 0.28 6.52
CA VAL A 72 -13.34 0.58 6.19
C VAL A 72 -14.20 -0.66 6.39
N ASN A 73 -15.52 -0.51 6.35
CA ASN A 73 -16.44 -1.60 6.70
C ASN A 73 -16.60 -2.65 5.60
N ASN A 74 -16.47 -2.24 4.33
CA ASN A 74 -16.75 -3.10 3.18
C ASN A 74 -15.96 -2.68 1.92
N GLU A 75 -16.05 -3.49 0.87
CA GLU A 75 -15.33 -3.24 -0.38
C GLU A 75 -15.80 -1.97 -1.11
N VAL A 76 -17.08 -1.62 -1.02
CA VAL A 76 -17.65 -0.44 -1.69
C VAL A 76 -17.08 0.84 -1.08
N GLU A 77 -17.02 0.93 0.24
CA GLU A 77 -16.35 2.04 0.93
C GLU A 77 -14.87 2.14 0.55
N ALA A 78 -14.17 0.99 0.45
CA ALA A 78 -12.76 0.97 0.04
C ALA A 78 -12.57 1.52 -1.38
N LEU A 79 -13.48 1.18 -2.30
CA LEU A 79 -13.49 1.69 -3.67
C LEU A 79 -13.76 3.19 -3.73
N LEU A 80 -14.75 3.69 -2.99
CA LEU A 80 -15.07 5.11 -2.95
C LEU A 80 -13.94 5.95 -2.35
N LEU A 81 -13.37 5.47 -1.24
CA LEU A 81 -12.27 6.14 -0.57
C LEU A 81 -10.99 6.15 -1.42
N GLU A 82 -10.64 5.02 -2.05
CA GLU A 82 -9.48 4.95 -2.93
C GLU A 82 -9.62 5.91 -4.11
N ASN A 83 -10.77 5.90 -4.80
CA ASN A 83 -11.04 6.84 -5.89
C ASN A 83 -10.89 8.30 -5.46
N LYS A 84 -11.42 8.65 -4.28
CA LYS A 84 -11.28 10.01 -3.72
C LYS A 84 -9.80 10.36 -3.51
N LEU A 85 -9.03 9.48 -2.87
CA LEU A 85 -7.64 9.72 -2.54
C LEU A 85 -6.74 9.77 -3.78
N VAL A 86 -6.98 8.90 -4.77
CA VAL A 86 -6.25 8.91 -6.05
C VAL A 86 -6.48 10.23 -6.79
N LYS A 87 -7.72 10.74 -6.83
CA LYS A 87 -8.02 12.04 -7.44
C LYS A 87 -7.39 13.21 -6.67
N GLN A 88 -7.35 13.14 -5.36
CA GLN A 88 -6.81 14.20 -4.51
C GLN A 88 -5.27 14.28 -4.56
N HIS A 89 -4.60 13.14 -4.67
CA HIS A 89 -3.14 13.07 -4.54
C HIS A 89 -2.41 12.73 -5.83
N THR A 90 -3.11 12.24 -6.86
CA THR A 90 -2.56 11.86 -8.19
C THR A 90 -1.22 11.13 -8.06
N PRO A 91 -1.18 9.98 -7.38
CA PRO A 91 0.06 9.25 -7.11
C PRO A 91 0.79 8.89 -8.40
N LYS A 92 2.12 8.76 -8.28
CA LYS A 92 3.00 8.52 -9.43
C LYS A 92 2.79 7.17 -10.12
N TYR A 93 2.37 6.15 -9.38
CA TYR A 93 2.25 4.77 -9.85
C TYR A 93 0.81 4.28 -9.89
#